data_AF-A0A9D6P6N4-F1
#
_entry.id   AF-A0A9D6P6N4-F1
#
_cell.length_a   1.000
_cell.length_b   1.000
_cell.length_c   1.000
_cell.angle_alpha   90.00
_cell.angle_beta   90.00
_cell.angle_gamma   90.00
#
_symmetry.space_group_name_H-M   'P 1'
#
loop_
_entity.id
_entity.type
_entity.pdbx_description
1 polymer ?
#
loop_
_entity_poly.entity_id
_entity_poly.type
_entity_poly.pdbx_seq_one_letter_code
_entity_poly.pdbx_strand_id
1 'polypeptide(L)' 'MYKKIESYFAKHVYFNSTVHVLVGMGAGFLLYNVLAAPHPVRWGVLFLSLGILGHLYPLMIKK' A
#
# COMPACT_ATOMS: atom_id res chain seq x y z
N MET A 1 -4.65 -14.58 -12.31
CA MET A 1 -4.65 -13.63 -11.17
C MET A 1 -4.02 -12.29 -11.54
N TYR A 2 -2.75 -12.27 -11.94
CA TYR A 2 -2.02 -11.04 -12.30
C TYR A 2 -2.75 -10.15 -13.32
N LYS A 3 -3.25 -10.72 -14.42
CA LYS A 3 -4.02 -9.98 -15.44
C LYS A 3 -5.25 -9.24 -14.90
N LYS A 4 -5.89 -9.75 -13.83
CA LYS A 4 -7.05 -9.10 -13.18
C LYS A 4 -6.62 -7.86 -12.41
N ILE A 5 -5.53 -7.99 -11.65
CA ILE A 5 -4.95 -6.88 -10.88
C ILE A 5 -4.47 -5.77 -11.83
N GLU A 6 -3.72 -6.15 -12.87
CA GLU A 6 -3.21 -5.22 -13.88
C GLU A 6 -4.35 -4.47 -14.59
N SER A 7 -5.38 -5.19 -15.05
CA SER A 7 -6.54 -4.57 -15.69
C SER A 7 -7.31 -3.64 -14.75
N TYR A 8 -7.39 -3.96 -13.46
CA TYR A 8 -8.03 -3.10 -12.47
C TYR A 8 -7.22 -1.82 -12.23
N PHE A 9 -5.92 -1.93 -12.01
CA PHE A 9 -5.06 -0.76 -11.78
C PHE A 9 -4.92 0.13 -13.01
N ALA A 10 -4.94 -0.44 -14.22
CA ALA A 10 -4.97 0.33 -15.46
C ALA A 10 -6.24 1.20 -15.57
N LYS A 11 -7.38 0.74 -15.04
CA LYS A 11 -8.64 1.51 -15.02
C LYS A 11 -8.74 2.47 -13.83
N HIS A 12 -8.07 2.16 -12.72
CA HIS A 12 -8.13 2.93 -11.49
C HIS A 12 -6.74 3.48 -11.14
N VAL A 13 -6.22 4.35 -12.01
CA VAL A 13 -4.83 4.85 -11.91
C VAL A 13 -4.58 5.55 -10.57
N TYR A 14 -5.52 6.37 -10.09
CA TYR A 14 -5.39 7.02 -8.79
C TYR A 14 -5.39 6.03 -7.62
N PHE A 15 -6.19 4.96 -7.70
CA PHE A 15 -6.15 3.91 -6.69
C PHE A 15 -4.80 3.18 -6.70
N ASN A 16 -4.26 2.88 -7.88
CA ASN A 16 -2.92 2.30 -8.01
C ASN A 16 -1.83 3.21 -7.40
N SER A 17 -1.89 4.50 -7.68
CA SER A 17 -0.99 5.50 -7.10
C SER A 17 -1.12 5.57 -5.58
N THR A 18 -2.34 5.61 -5.04
CA THR A 18 -2.57 5.63 -3.59
C THR A 18 -2.00 4.39 -2.92
N VAL A 19 -2.21 3.19 -3.48
CA VAL A 19 -1.66 1.95 -2.94
C VAL A 19 -0.12 2.01 -2.90
N HIS A 20 0.55 2.49 -3.95
CA HIS A 20 2.00 2.65 -3.97
C HIS A 20 2.50 3.72 -2.99
N VAL A 21 1.77 4.84 -2.85
CA VAL A 21 2.09 5.87 -1.85
C VAL A 21 2.01 5.29 -0.44
N LEU A 22 0.99 4.51 -0.12
CA LEU A 22 0.86 3.84 1.18
C LEU A 22 2.02 2.89 1.44
N VAL A 23 2.41 2.07 0.45
CA VAL A 23 3.57 1.19 0.57
C VAL A 23 4.86 1.99 0.80
N GLY A 24 5.07 3.05 0.01
CA GLY A 24 6.23 3.94 0.14
C GLY A 24 6.29 4.65 1.49
N MET A 25 5.16 5.14 2.01
CA MET A 25 5.06 5.71 3.35
C MET A 25 5.39 4.67 4.42
N GLY A 26 4.85 3.46 4.31
CA GLY A 26 5.12 2.38 5.27
C GLY A 26 6.60 2.00 5.31
N ALA A 27 7.22 1.82 4.15
CA ALA A 27 8.66 1.62 4.04
C ALA A 27 9.45 2.81 4.60
N GLY A 28 9.04 4.04 4.28
CA GLY A 28 9.63 5.27 4.80
C GLY A 28 9.61 5.32 6.32
N PHE A 29 8.47 5.04 6.96
CA PHE A 29 8.36 4.98 8.42
C PHE A 29 9.26 3.93 9.05
N LEU A 30 9.42 2.75 8.44
CA LEU A 30 10.30 1.70 8.96
C LEU A 30 11.79 2.05 8.81
N LEU A 31 12.15 2.79 7.76
CA LEU A 31 13.52 3.23 7.49
C LEU A 31 13.87 4.53 8.21
N TYR A 32 12.88 5.29 8.67
CA TYR A 32 13.08 6.57 9.34
C TYR A 32 13.64 6.38 10.76
N ASN A 33 14.57 7.26 11.14
CA ASN A 33 15.27 7.17 12.42
C ASN A 33 14.27 7.28 13.59
N VAL A 34 14.33 6.29 14.49
CA VAL A 34 13.47 6.13 15.68
C VAL A 34 13.46 7.37 16.58
N LEU A 35 14.52 8.19 16.56
CA LEU A 35 14.60 9.42 17.36
C LEU A 35 13.66 10.54 16.88
N ALA A 36 13.20 10.50 15.64
CA ALA A 36 12.42 11.59 15.04
C ALA A 36 10.92 11.26 14.86
N ALA A 37 10.50 10.01 15.07
CA ALA A 37 9.10 9.61 15.01
C ALA A 37 8.70 8.76 16.23
N PRO A 38 7.64 9.10 16.96
CA PRO A 38 7.10 8.21 17.98
C PRO A 38 6.47 6.98 17.30
N HIS A 39 7.01 5.80 17.63
CA HIS A 39 6.54 4.49 17.16
C HIS A 39 6.60 4.26 15.63
N PRO A 40 7.79 4.36 14.99
CA PRO A 40 7.94 4.18 13.54
C PRO A 40 7.45 2.81 13.05
N VAL A 41 7.62 1.77 13.87
CA VAL A 41 7.12 0.42 13.58
C VAL A 41 5.60 0.38 13.47
N ARG A 42 4.85 1.10 14.34
CA ARG A 42 3.38 1.08 14.30
C ARG A 42 2.86 1.69 12.99
N TRP A 43 3.38 2.85 12.63
CA TRP A 43 2.99 3.54 11.39
C TRP A 43 3.46 2.77 10.16
N GLY A 44 4.69 2.25 10.17
CA GLY A 44 5.21 1.40 9.11
C GLY A 44 4.33 0.17 8.85
N VAL A 45 3.99 -0.57 9.90
CA VAL A 45 3.11 -1.75 9.82
C VAL A 45 1.71 -1.37 9.35
N LEU A 46 1.14 -0.26 9.84
CA LEU A 46 -0.18 0.20 9.42
C LEU A 46 -0.23 0.48 7.91
N PHE A 47 0.69 1.30 7.41
CA PHE A 47 0.73 1.72 6.01
C PHE A 47 1.07 0.56 5.07
N LEU A 48 2.00 -0.33 5.46
CA LEU A 48 2.28 -1.54 4.68
C LEU A 48 1.08 -2.49 4.64
N SER A 49 0.38 -2.68 5.77
CA SER A 49 -0.83 -3.51 5.81
C SER A 49 -1.90 -2.97 4.88
N LEU A 50 -2.14 -1.65 4.89
CA LEU A 50 -3.07 -1.00 3.97
C LEU A 50 -2.64 -1.13 2.51
N GLY A 51 -1.35 -0.99 2.20
CA GLY A 51 -0.81 -1.18 0.85
C GLY A 51 -0.99 -2.62 0.35
N ILE A 52 -0.69 -3.61 1.20
CA ILE A 52 -0.89 -5.04 0.88
C ILE A 52 -2.37 -5.32 0.63
N LEU A 53 -3.27 -4.87 1.52
CA LEU A 53 -4.71 -5.02 1.35
C LEU A 53 -5.19 -4.33 0.06
N GLY A 54 -4.66 -3.15 -0.25
CA GLY A 54 -4.93 -2.44 -1.51
C GLY A 54 -4.51 -3.22 -2.76
N HIS A 55 -3.39 -3.94 -2.72
CA HIS A 55 -2.96 -4.84 -3.80
C HIS A 55 -3.83 -6.11 -3.92
N LEU A 56 -4.38 -6.59 -2.80
CA LEU A 56 -5.27 -7.75 -2.78
C LEU A 56 -6.71 -7.41 -3.15
N TYR A 57 -7.13 -6.16 -2.96
CA TYR A 57 -8.50 -5.71 -3.22
C TYR A 57 -9.04 -6.04 -4.62
N PRO A 58 -8.27 -5.87 -5.73
CA PRO A 58 -8.71 -6.24 -7.08
C PRO A 58 -9.05 -7.72 -7.24
N LEU A 59 -8.48 -8.60 -6.39
CA LEU A 59 -8.80 -10.01 -6.41
C LEU A 59 -10.18 -10.28 -5.79
N MET A 60 -10.55 -9.53 -4.76
CA MET A 60 -11.77 -9.70 -3.99
C MET A 60 -13.00 -9.05 -4.64
N ILE A 61 -12.81 -7.99 -5.42
CA ILE A 61 -13.94 -7.34 -6.09
C ILE A 61 -14.45 -8.21 -7.26
N LYS A 62 -15.76 -8.44 -7.29
CA LYS A 62 -16.43 -9.04 -8.45
C LYS A 62 -16.50 -8.00 -9.56
N LYS A 63 -16.30 -8.46 -10.79
CA LYS A 63 -16.19 -7.63 -11.99
C LYS A 63 -17.44 -6.78 -12.22
#